data_AF-A0A1X6MVX8-F1
#
_entry.id   AF-A0A1X6MVX8-F1
#
_cell.length_a   1.000
_cell.length_b   1.000
_cell.length_c   1.000
_cell.angle_alpha   90.00
_cell.angle_beta   90.00
_cell.angle_gamma   90.00
#
_symmetry.space_group_name_H-M   'P 1'
#
loop_
_entity.id
_entity.type
_entity.pdbx_description
1 polymer ?
#
loop_
_entity_poly.entity_id
_entity_poly.type
_entity_poly.pdbx_seq_one_letter_code
_entity_poly.pdbx_strand_id
1 'polypeptide(L)'
;LHTEADIYNKFPKHLMEDWSGFNLVAPHKWPVPADAIVPKFYGYYVPVKSRQTLSQRSLSPILLVEECGVPIDPRKLSIDERSQCYTHMLRLHYADFIQNSGYVRNIMVQPGPLHRPPSERSIKTPSFRIIDFGR
;
A
#
# COMPACT_ATOMS: atom_id res chain seq x y z
N LEU A 1 0.33 8.41 -13.08
CA LEU A 1 -0.75 8.77 -12.13
C LEU A 1 -2.12 8.25 -12.56
N HIS A 2 -2.63 8.58 -13.77
CA HIS A 2 -3.97 8.09 -14.16
C HIS A 2 -4.08 6.56 -14.15
N THR A 3 -3.15 5.85 -14.79
CA THR A 3 -3.10 4.37 -14.78
C THR A 3 -3.05 3.80 -13.36
N GLU A 4 -2.19 4.38 -12.51
CA GLU A 4 -2.04 3.94 -11.12
C GLU A 4 -3.33 4.17 -10.31
N ALA A 5 -3.99 5.32 -10.50
CA ALA A 5 -5.28 5.60 -9.88
C ALA A 5 -6.36 4.59 -10.31
N ASP A 6 -6.39 4.21 -11.58
CA ASP A 6 -7.33 3.20 -12.08
C ASP A 6 -7.09 1.83 -11.44
N ILE A 7 -5.82 1.46 -11.18
CA ILE A 7 -5.50 0.23 -10.45
C ILE A 7 -5.97 0.32 -8.99
N TYR A 8 -5.64 1.41 -8.29
CA TYR A 8 -6.09 1.61 -6.91
C TYR A 8 -7.62 1.54 -6.78
N ASN A 9 -8.35 2.11 -7.74
CA ASN A 9 -9.80 2.08 -7.75
C ASN A 9 -10.39 0.68 -8.03
N LYS A 10 -9.63 -0.22 -8.64
CA LYS A 10 -10.05 -1.61 -8.93
C LYS A 10 -9.77 -2.57 -7.78
N PHE A 11 -8.87 -2.22 -6.86
CA PHE A 11 -8.56 -3.13 -5.76
C PHE A 11 -9.80 -3.44 -4.92
N PRO A 12 -10.03 -4.72 -4.58
CA PRO A 12 -10.99 -5.07 -3.54
C PRO A 12 -10.68 -4.35 -2.24
N LYS A 13 -11.72 -3.84 -1.56
CA LYS A 13 -11.57 -3.07 -0.31
C LYS A 13 -10.77 -3.81 0.76
N HIS A 14 -10.91 -5.12 0.85
CA HIS A 14 -10.19 -5.93 1.84
C HIS A 14 -8.65 -5.95 1.64
N LEU A 15 -8.13 -5.52 0.48
CA LEU A 15 -6.70 -5.31 0.30
C LEU A 15 -6.23 -3.97 0.87
N MET A 16 -7.14 -3.02 1.09
CA MET A 16 -6.90 -1.65 1.59
C MET A 16 -7.34 -1.46 3.06
N GLU A 17 -7.98 -2.45 3.67
CA GLU A 17 -8.50 -2.40 5.03
C GLU A 17 -7.72 -3.31 5.97
N ASP A 18 -7.50 -2.85 7.21
CA ASP A 18 -6.91 -3.66 8.27
C ASP A 18 -8.02 -4.40 9.04
N TRP A 19 -7.84 -5.71 9.24
CA TRP A 19 -8.77 -6.56 9.97
C TRP A 19 -8.10 -7.15 11.21
N SER A 20 -8.91 -7.47 12.22
CA SER A 20 -8.43 -8.20 13.40
C SER A 20 -8.28 -9.68 13.10
N GLY A 21 -7.20 -10.30 13.58
CA GLY A 21 -6.97 -11.74 13.46
C GLY A 21 -5.85 -12.11 12.49
N PHE A 22 -5.88 -13.36 12.01
CA PHE A 22 -4.83 -13.94 11.19
C PHE A 22 -5.39 -14.62 9.94
N ASN A 23 -4.62 -14.60 8.85
CA ASN A 23 -4.88 -15.31 7.62
C ASN A 23 -3.97 -16.54 7.49
N LEU A 24 -4.51 -17.62 6.92
CA LEU A 24 -3.73 -18.73 6.37
C LEU A 24 -3.68 -18.57 4.86
N VAL A 25 -2.51 -18.24 4.32
CA VAL A 25 -2.33 -17.92 2.91
C VAL A 25 -1.46 -18.99 2.26
N ALA A 26 -2.07 -19.96 1.58
CA ALA A 26 -1.29 -20.98 0.88
C ALA A 26 -0.34 -20.34 -0.17
N PRO A 27 0.81 -20.95 -0.49
CA PRO A 27 1.41 -22.14 0.14
C PRO A 27 2.13 -21.84 1.48
N HIS A 28 2.08 -20.59 1.97
CA HIS A 28 2.62 -20.25 3.29
C HIS A 28 1.80 -20.94 4.39
N LYS A 29 2.48 -21.59 5.34
CA LYS A 29 1.85 -22.51 6.30
C LYS A 29 1.55 -21.89 7.66
N TRP A 30 2.08 -20.70 7.93
CA TRP A 30 1.97 -20.05 9.24
C TRP A 30 0.93 -18.93 9.21
N PRO A 31 0.23 -18.69 10.33
CA PRO A 31 -0.70 -17.58 10.44
C PRO A 31 0.05 -16.25 10.35
N VAL A 32 -0.45 -15.35 9.49
CA VAL A 32 0.05 -13.98 9.34
C VAL A 32 -1.07 -12.99 9.68
N PRO A 33 -0.78 -11.77 10.15
CA PRO A 33 -1.81 -10.78 10.44
C PRO A 33 -2.77 -10.55 9.25
N ALA A 34 -4.04 -10.30 9.56
CA ALA A 34 -5.06 -9.96 8.56
C ALA A 34 -5.08 -8.45 8.24
N ASP A 35 -3.92 -7.89 7.87
CA ASP A 35 -3.73 -6.48 7.58
C ASP A 35 -3.97 -6.13 6.10
N ALA A 36 -4.00 -4.83 5.81
CA ALA A 36 -4.01 -4.32 4.45
C ALA A 36 -2.70 -4.62 3.72
N ILE A 37 -2.82 -4.87 2.42
CA ILE A 37 -1.72 -5.21 1.53
C ILE A 37 -1.26 -3.99 0.73
N VAL A 38 -2.21 -3.15 0.32
CA VAL A 38 -1.97 -1.95 -0.50
C VAL A 38 -2.48 -0.71 0.24
N PRO A 39 -1.96 0.49 -0.07
CA PRO A 39 -2.39 1.74 0.54
C PRO A 39 -3.90 1.97 0.43
N LYS A 40 -4.49 2.61 1.44
CA LYS A 40 -5.82 3.22 1.28
C LYS A 40 -5.78 4.26 0.15
N PHE A 41 -6.76 4.19 -0.75
CA PHE A 41 -6.93 5.14 -1.84
C PHE A 41 -8.04 6.15 -1.50
N TYR A 42 -7.69 7.44 -1.51
CA TYR A 42 -8.62 8.52 -1.19
C TYR A 42 -9.18 9.23 -2.42
N GLY A 43 -8.47 9.17 -3.56
CA GLY A 43 -8.96 9.68 -4.83
C GLY A 43 -7.87 10.18 -5.77
N TYR A 44 -8.29 10.42 -7.02
CA TYR A 44 -7.49 11.06 -8.04
C TYR A 44 -8.17 12.35 -8.50
N TYR A 45 -7.49 13.48 -8.29
CA TYR A 45 -8.04 14.81 -8.48
C TYR A 45 -7.37 15.49 -9.67
N VAL A 46 -8.17 15.93 -10.64
CA VAL A 46 -7.69 16.63 -11.83
C VAL A 46 -8.05 18.11 -11.70
N PRO A 47 -7.07 19.03 -11.82
CA PRO A 47 -7.34 20.46 -11.76
C PRO A 47 -8.33 20.91 -12.84
N VAL A 48 -9.34 21.68 -12.43
CA VAL A 48 -10.25 22.33 -13.38
C VAL A 48 -9.49 23.42 -14.11
N LYS A 49 -9.49 23.39 -15.44
CA LYS A 49 -8.92 24.48 -16.24
C LYS A 49 -9.73 25.75 -15.99
N SER A 50 -9.19 26.70 -15.25
CA SER A 50 -9.81 28.02 -15.14
C SER A 50 -9.72 28.71 -16.51
N ARG A 51 -10.76 29.46 -16.88
CA ARG A 51 -10.73 30.29 -18.09
C ARG A 51 -9.60 31.32 -17.95
N GLN A 52 -8.51 31.07 -18.66
CA GLN A 52 -7.46 32.02 -19.03
C GLN A 52 -6.91 32.92 -17.91
N THR A 53 -5.78 32.51 -17.32
CA THR A 53 -4.67 33.44 -17.10
C THR A 53 -3.40 32.81 -17.66
N LEU A 54 -2.80 33.47 -18.65
CA LEU A 54 -1.67 33.03 -19.48
C LEU A 54 -0.35 32.80 -18.71
N SER A 55 -0.37 32.76 -17.37
CA SER A 55 0.80 32.62 -16.50
C SER A 55 0.76 31.41 -15.57
N GLN A 56 -0.34 30.64 -15.52
CA GLN A 56 -0.40 29.47 -14.65
C GLN A 56 0.16 28.25 -15.37
N ARG A 57 1.36 27.83 -14.95
CA ARG A 57 1.91 26.49 -15.24
C ARG A 57 0.78 25.47 -15.08
N SER A 58 0.62 24.57 -16.04
CA SER A 58 -0.40 23.52 -16.00
C SER A 58 -0.34 22.80 -14.66
N LEU A 59 -1.37 22.94 -13.83
CA LEU A 59 -1.45 22.23 -12.57
C LEU A 59 -1.46 20.72 -12.85
N SER A 60 -0.65 19.97 -12.12
CA SER A 60 -0.61 18.51 -12.25
C SER A 60 -1.76 17.86 -11.47
N PRO A 61 -2.30 16.72 -11.94
CA PRO A 61 -3.20 15.90 -11.15
C PRO A 61 -2.58 15.43 -9.82
N ILE A 62 -3.43 15.19 -8.83
CA ILE A 62 -3.04 14.70 -7.50
C ILE A 62 -3.60 13.29 -7.32
N LEU A 63 -2.75 12.36 -6.90
CA LEU A 63 -3.13 11.04 -6.43
C LEU A 63 -3.01 11.04 -4.90
N LEU A 64 -4.14 10.89 -4.19
CA LEU A 64 -4.17 10.89 -2.73
C LEU A 64 -4.29 9.45 -2.22
N VAL A 65 -3.27 8.99 -1.52
CA VAL A 65 -3.15 7.65 -0.94
C VAL A 65 -2.58 7.73 0.48
N GLU A 66 -2.70 6.64 1.24
CA GLU A 66 -2.13 6.48 2.57
C GLU A 66 -0.62 6.77 2.62
N GLU A 67 -0.16 7.46 3.67
CA GLU A 67 1.26 7.51 3.98
C GLU A 67 1.74 6.13 4.45
N CYS A 68 2.69 5.55 3.74
CA CYS A 68 3.13 4.17 3.99
C CYS A 68 4.50 4.06 4.69
N GLY A 69 5.07 5.19 5.12
CA GLY A 69 6.39 5.25 5.76
C GLY A 69 7.54 5.14 4.75
N VAL A 70 8.49 4.24 5.03
CA VAL A 70 9.75 4.12 4.27
C VAL A 70 9.89 2.73 3.66
N PRO A 71 10.70 2.55 2.60
CA PRO A 71 10.96 1.22 2.08
C PRO A 71 11.60 0.27 3.10
N ILE A 72 11.26 -1.01 3.03
CA ILE A 72 11.88 -2.03 3.88
C ILE A 72 13.38 -2.17 3.59
N ASP A 73 14.16 -2.56 4.61
CA ASP A 73 15.48 -3.18 4.44
C ASP A 73 15.34 -4.67 4.71
N PRO A 74 15.38 -5.54 3.69
CA PRO A 74 15.19 -6.97 3.87
C PRO A 74 16.10 -7.58 4.92
N ARG A 75 17.32 -7.04 5.11
CA ARG A 75 18.31 -7.56 6.07
C ARG A 75 17.90 -7.33 7.53
N LYS A 76 16.99 -6.38 7.78
CA LYS A 76 16.51 -6.02 9.13
C LYS A 76 15.21 -6.74 9.49
N LEU A 77 14.56 -7.39 8.54
CA LEU A 77 13.30 -8.09 8.78
C LEU A 77 13.52 -9.42 9.48
N SER A 78 12.74 -9.64 10.54
CA SER A 78 12.52 -10.94 11.17
C SER A 78 11.86 -11.94 10.22
N ILE A 79 11.82 -13.20 10.62
CA ILE A 79 11.20 -14.28 9.83
C ILE A 79 9.69 -14.04 9.67
N ASP A 80 9.03 -13.54 10.71
CA ASP A 80 7.59 -13.27 10.69
C ASP A 80 7.25 -12.08 9.77
N GLU A 81 8.03 -11.00 9.83
CA GLU A 81 7.85 -9.83 8.95
C GLU A 81 8.14 -10.18 7.48
N ARG A 82 9.15 -11.02 7.21
CA ARG A 82 9.41 -11.55 5.87
C ARG A 82 8.25 -12.39 5.37
N SER A 83 7.69 -13.23 6.26
CA SER A 83 6.52 -14.05 5.96
C SER A 83 5.30 -13.20 5.64
N GLN A 84 5.08 -12.12 6.39
CA GLN A 84 4.02 -11.13 6.12
C GLN A 84 4.23 -10.44 4.77
N CYS A 85 5.42 -9.92 4.47
CA CYS A 85 5.70 -9.31 3.16
C CYS A 85 5.50 -10.29 1.99
N TYR A 86 5.85 -11.56 2.20
CA TYR A 86 5.64 -12.61 1.20
C TYR A 86 4.14 -12.92 1.00
N THR A 87 3.37 -13.02 2.07
CA THR A 87 1.92 -13.28 1.97
C THR A 87 1.16 -12.09 1.40
N HIS A 88 1.66 -10.86 1.53
CA HIS A 88 1.13 -9.69 0.81
C HIS A 88 1.17 -9.87 -0.69
N MET A 89 2.31 -10.35 -1.24
CA MET A 89 2.43 -10.66 -2.66
C MET A 89 1.48 -11.79 -3.08
N LEU A 90 1.36 -12.85 -2.27
CA LEU A 90 0.43 -13.95 -2.54
C LEU A 90 -1.03 -13.49 -2.55
N ARG A 91 -1.45 -12.70 -1.56
CA ARG A 91 -2.81 -12.18 -1.46
C ARG A 91 -3.13 -11.21 -2.59
N LEU A 92 -2.14 -10.43 -3.05
CA LEU A 92 -2.28 -9.60 -4.25
C LEU A 92 -2.53 -10.46 -5.50
N HIS A 93 -1.75 -11.54 -5.69
CA HIS A 93 -1.96 -12.48 -6.80
C HIS A 93 -3.30 -13.23 -6.71
N TYR A 94 -3.76 -13.58 -5.51
CA TYR A 94 -5.08 -14.19 -5.30
C TYR A 94 -6.25 -13.27 -5.60
N ALA A 95 -6.01 -11.96 -5.62
CA ALA A 95 -6.98 -10.98 -6.09
C ALA A 95 -6.83 -10.68 -7.60
N ASP A 96 -6.05 -11.47 -8.34
CA ASP A 96 -5.76 -11.31 -9.77
C ASP A 96 -5.01 -10.00 -10.13
N PHE A 97 -4.24 -9.46 -9.18
CA PHE A 97 -3.36 -8.31 -9.42
C PHE A 97 -1.90 -8.73 -9.40
N ILE A 98 -1.11 -8.16 -10.31
CA ILE A 98 0.34 -8.31 -10.37
C ILE A 98 0.95 -6.91 -10.23
N GLN A 99 1.98 -6.77 -9.40
CA GLN A 99 2.61 -5.47 -9.14
C GLN A 99 3.47 -5.00 -10.35
N ASN A 100 4.03 -5.93 -11.13
CA ASN A 100 4.77 -5.69 -12.40
C ASN A 100 6.09 -4.88 -12.28
N SER A 101 6.48 -4.50 -11.06
CA SER A 101 7.68 -3.71 -10.69
C SER A 101 8.16 -4.12 -9.29
N GLY A 102 8.26 -5.43 -9.03
CA GLY A 102 8.42 -6.04 -7.70
C GLY A 102 9.79 -5.81 -7.06
N TYR A 103 10.16 -4.54 -6.86
CA TYR A 103 11.40 -4.13 -6.22
C TYR A 103 11.19 -3.90 -4.73
N VAL A 104 12.23 -4.15 -3.94
CA VAL A 104 12.24 -3.91 -2.48
C VAL A 104 11.78 -2.50 -2.11
N ARG A 105 12.11 -1.49 -2.94
CA ARG A 105 11.69 -0.10 -2.74
C ARG A 105 10.17 0.13 -2.76
N ASN A 106 9.41 -0.82 -3.31
CA ASN A 106 7.96 -0.76 -3.45
C ASN A 106 7.23 -1.53 -2.35
N ILE A 107 7.96 -2.07 -1.36
CA ILE A 107 7.39 -2.63 -0.14
C ILE A 107 7.76 -1.66 0.98
N MET A 108 6.75 -1.01 1.54
CA MET A 108 6.87 0.05 2.52
C MET A 108 6.58 -0.50 3.91
N VAL A 109 7.19 0.12 4.93
CA VAL A 109 6.95 -0.16 6.34
C VAL A 109 6.75 1.15 7.10
N GLN A 110 5.78 1.15 8.01
CA GLN A 110 5.49 2.25 8.91
C GLN A 110 5.20 1.74 10.33
N PRO A 111 5.36 2.61 11.36
CA PRO A 111 4.91 2.30 12.71
C PRO A 111 3.41 2.00 12.75
N GLY A 112 3.03 0.90 13.40
CA GLY A 112 1.63 0.52 13.60
C GLY A 112 1.29 0.33 15.08
N PRO A 113 0.08 -0.15 15.40
CA PRO A 113 -0.98 -0.49 14.45
C PRO A 113 -1.74 0.76 13.98
N LEU A 114 -2.23 0.76 12.73
CA LEU A 114 -2.81 1.96 12.11
C LEU A 114 -4.19 2.37 12.63
N HIS A 115 -4.85 1.51 13.41
CA HIS A 115 -6.08 1.89 14.14
C HIS A 115 -5.80 2.82 15.34
N ARG A 116 -4.53 2.98 15.73
CA ARG A 116 -4.11 3.90 16.79
C ARG A 116 -3.65 5.24 16.21
N PRO A 117 -3.71 6.34 16.99
CA PRO A 117 -3.16 7.63 16.56
C PRO A 117 -1.64 7.55 16.40
N PRO A 118 -1.02 8.42 15.56
CA PRO A 118 0.43 8.37 15.28
C PRO A 118 1.33 8.37 16.53
N SER A 119 0.94 9.08 17.59
CA SER A 119 1.67 9.14 18.87
C SER A 119 1.74 7.80 19.61
N GLU A 120 0.85 6.86 19.33
CA GLU A 120 0.78 5.53 19.95
C GLU A 120 1.37 4.43 19.04
N ARG A 121 1.77 4.78 17.81
CA ARG A 121 2.31 3.82 16.85
C ARG A 121 3.79 3.54 17.11
N SER A 122 4.21 2.31 16.86
CA SER A 122 5.58 1.88 17.06
C SER A 122 6.04 0.90 15.97
N ILE A 123 7.34 0.90 15.69
CA ILE A 123 7.96 -0.10 14.81
C ILE A 123 7.98 -1.50 15.43
N LYS A 124 7.66 -1.64 16.73
CA LYS A 124 7.48 -2.94 17.39
C LYS A 124 6.27 -3.72 16.84
N THR A 125 5.32 -3.01 16.25
CA THR A 125 4.12 -3.57 15.63
C THR A 125 3.97 -2.94 14.23
N PRO A 126 4.87 -3.27 13.29
CA PRO A 126 4.95 -2.59 12.00
C PRO A 126 3.73 -2.90 11.14
N SER A 127 3.45 -2.02 10.17
CA SER A 127 2.45 -2.25 9.12
C SER A 127 3.11 -2.10 7.75
N PHE A 128 2.84 -3.04 6.85
CA PHE A 128 3.48 -3.13 5.54
C PHE A 128 2.50 -2.83 4.41
N ARG A 129 2.98 -2.19 3.33
CA ARG A 129 2.17 -1.88 2.14
C ARG A 129 2.99 -2.09 0.87
N ILE A 130 2.39 -2.67 -0.16
CA ILE A 130 2.92 -2.72 -1.51
C ILE A 130 2.43 -1.46 -2.26
N ILE A 131 3.33 -0.73 -2.91
CA ILE A 131 3.03 0.51 -3.64
C ILE A 131 3.47 0.45 -5.11
N ASP A 132 3.29 1.56 -5.85
CA ASP A 132 3.78 1.78 -7.22
C ASP A 132 3.15 0.83 -8.25
N PHE A 133 1.83 0.97 -8.44
CA PHE A 133 1.03 0.18 -9.40
C PHE A 133 0.84 0.89 -10.76
N GLY A 134 1.81 1.71 -11.16
CA GLY A 134 1.72 2.51 -12.38
C GLY A 134 2.09 1.78 -13.68
N ARG A 135 2.40 0.48 -13.64
CA ARG A 135 2.99 -0.29 -14.75
C ARG A 135 2.21 -1.55 -15.10
#